data_AF-A0AB33TC67-F1
#
_entry.id   AF-A0AB33TC67-F1
#
_cell.length_a   1.000
_cell.length_b   1.000
_cell.length_c   1.000
_cell.angle_alpha   90.00
_cell.angle_beta   90.00
_cell.angle_gamma   90.00
#
_symmetry.space_group_name_H-M   'P 1'
#
loop_
_entity.id
_entity.type
_entity.pdbx_description
1 polymer ?
#
loop_
_entity_poly.entity_id
_entity_poly.type
_entity_poly.pdbx_seq_one_letter_code
_entity_poly.pdbx_strand_id
1 'polypeptide(L)' 'MNPKFQREIDREVQRKLDKLARKYAHRPVTEIEAALKCEGIDETQAKVLAVAISEGRTIKVGQ' A
#
# COMPACT_ATOMS: atom_id res chain seq x y z
N MET A 1 -20.70 -3.96 -12.46
CA MET A 1 -19.76 -4.26 -11.34
C MET A 1 -20.43 -3.81 -10.05
N ASN A 2 -20.57 -4.69 -9.06
CA ASN A 2 -21.37 -4.42 -7.87
C ASN A 2 -20.61 -3.44 -6.94
N PRO A 3 -21.09 -2.22 -6.67
CA PRO A 3 -20.32 -1.17 -5.97
C PRO A 3 -19.92 -1.52 -4.53
N LYS A 4 -20.55 -2.55 -3.94
CA LYS A 4 -20.17 -3.09 -2.63
C LYS A 4 -18.85 -3.88 -2.68
N PHE A 5 -18.61 -4.64 -3.75
CA PHE A 5 -17.39 -5.43 -3.91
C PHE A 5 -16.15 -4.53 -4.03
N GLN A 6 -16.24 -3.42 -4.77
CA GLN A 6 -15.12 -2.50 -4.89
C GLN A 6 -14.75 -1.89 -3.53
N ARG A 7 -15.75 -1.52 -2.72
CA ARG A 7 -15.53 -0.96 -1.37
C ARG A 7 -14.91 -1.96 -0.38
N GLU A 8 -15.23 -3.24 -0.50
CA GLU A 8 -14.62 -4.26 0.36
C GLU A 8 -13.17 -4.53 -0.03
N ILE A 9 -12.89 -4.63 -1.33
CA ILE A 9 -11.52 -4.74 -1.84
C ILE A 9 -10.69 -3.53 -1.42
N ASP A 10 -11.24 -2.33 -1.61
CA ASP A 10 -10.59 -1.08 -1.25
C ASP A 10 -10.26 -1.00 0.25
N ARG A 11 -11.19 -1.42 1.12
CA ARG A 11 -10.96 -1.54 2.57
C ARG A 11 -9.88 -2.57 2.92
N GLU A 12 -9.85 -3.71 2.26
CA GLU A 12 -8.85 -4.74 2.52
C GLU A 12 -7.46 -4.28 2.10
N VAL A 13 -7.35 -3.68 0.92
CA VAL A 13 -6.11 -3.07 0.43
C VAL A 13 -5.68 -1.96 1.38
N GLN A 14 -6.58 -1.06 1.79
CA GLN A 14 -6.26 0.02 2.71
C GLN A 14 -5.78 -0.49 4.08
N ARG A 15 -6.36 -1.59 4.61
CA ARG A 15 -5.87 -2.24 5.85
C ARG A 15 -4.47 -2.84 5.68
N LYS A 16 -4.20 -3.51 4.57
CA LYS A 16 -2.86 -4.05 4.27
C LYS A 16 -1.85 -2.92 4.18
N LEU A 17 -2.18 -1.85 3.47
CA LEU A 17 -1.33 -0.68 3.35
C LEU A 17 -1.11 0.03 4.68
N ASP A 18 -2.13 0.19 5.53
CA ASP A 18 -1.96 0.79 6.87
C ASP A 18 -1.03 -0.08 7.74
N LYS A 19 -1.16 -1.40 7.66
CA LYS A 19 -0.28 -2.33 8.39
C LYS A 19 1.16 -2.27 7.90
N LEU A 20 1.37 -2.22 6.58
CA LEU A 20 2.68 -2.04 5.97
C LEU A 20 3.26 -0.67 6.30
N ALA A 21 2.43 0.38 6.24
CA ALA A 21 2.80 1.73 6.58
C ALA A 21 3.28 1.83 8.02
N ARG A 22 2.57 1.26 9.00
CA ARG A 22 3.02 1.24 10.40
C ARG A 22 4.29 0.42 10.59
N LYS A 23 4.41 -0.73 9.92
CA LYS A 23 5.55 -1.64 10.09
C LYS A 23 6.83 -1.10 9.47
N TYR A 24 6.70 -0.41 8.34
CA TYR A 24 7.81 0.11 7.55
C TYR A 24 7.84 1.66 7.50
N ALA A 25 7.09 2.35 8.36
CA ALA A 25 7.17 3.81 8.48
C ALA A 25 8.62 4.21 8.77
N HIS A 26 9.11 5.23 8.07
CA HIS A 26 10.49 5.71 8.18
C HIS A 26 11.58 4.70 7.78
N ARG A 27 11.21 3.57 7.15
CA ARG A 27 12.16 2.67 6.50
C ARG A 27 12.50 3.17 5.10
N PRO A 28 13.67 2.78 4.55
CA PRO A 28 14.03 3.12 3.19
C PRO A 28 13.02 2.54 2.18
N VAL A 29 12.69 3.34 1.16
CA VAL A 29 11.78 3.00 0.06
C VAL A 29 12.11 1.64 -0.56
N THR A 30 13.39 1.30 -0.69
CA THR A 30 13.86 0.01 -1.22
C THR A 30 13.43 -1.20 -0.38
N GLU A 31 13.43 -1.11 0.95
CA GLU A 31 12.92 -2.18 1.81
C GLU A 31 11.40 -2.32 1.67
N ILE A 32 10.70 -1.19 1.58
CA ILE A 32 9.25 -1.17 1.43
C ILE A 32 8.83 -1.73 0.06
N GLU A 33 9.51 -1.33 -1.03
CA GLU A 33 9.29 -1.87 -2.38
C GLU A 33 9.49 -3.39 -2.42
N ALA A 34 10.56 -3.89 -1.80
CA ALA A 34 10.82 -5.33 -1.74
C ALA A 34 9.70 -6.07 -1.00
N ALA A 35 9.22 -5.51 0.12
CA ALA A 35 8.08 -6.06 0.86
C ALA A 35 6.77 -6.05 0.05
N LEU A 36 6.50 -4.97 -0.68
CA LEU A 36 5.31 -4.84 -1.54
C LEU A 36 5.36 -5.79 -2.74
N LYS A 37 6.52 -5.93 -3.39
CA LYS A 37 6.73 -6.92 -4.46
C LYS A 37 6.55 -8.34 -3.94
N CYS A 38 7.02 -8.63 -2.73
CA CYS A 38 6.84 -9.95 -2.09
C CYS A 38 5.36 -10.26 -1.79
N GLU A 39 4.53 -9.24 -1.54
CA GLU A 39 3.07 -9.37 -1.38
C GLU A 39 2.33 -9.50 -2.74
N GLY A 40 3.05 -9.48 -3.86
CA GLY A 40 2.48 -9.58 -5.21
C GLY A 40 1.96 -8.26 -5.78
N ILE A 41 2.36 -7.11 -5.22
CA ILE A 41 2.02 -5.80 -5.77
C ILE A 41 2.90 -5.50 -6.98
N ASP A 42 2.29 -5.01 -8.05
CA ASP A 42 2.97 -4.61 -9.29
C ASP A 42 4.09 -3.59 -9.00
N GLU A 43 5.20 -3.65 -9.74
CA GLU A 43 6.34 -2.76 -9.51
C GLU A 43 5.95 -1.28 -9.53
N THR A 44 5.05 -0.88 -10.43
CA THR A 44 4.62 0.52 -10.57
C THR A 44 3.85 0.96 -9.33
N GLN A 45 2.93 0.12 -8.85
CA GLN A 45 2.20 0.39 -7.62
C GLN A 45 3.13 0.34 -6.40
N ALA A 46 4.05 -0.63 -6.36
CA ALA A 46 4.99 -0.80 -5.27
C ALA A 46 5.86 0.45 -5.08
N LYS A 47 6.37 1.06 -6.16
CA LYS A 47 7.13 2.32 -6.11
C LYS A 47 6.30 3.47 -5.51
N VAL A 48 5.08 3.68 -5.99
CA VAL A 48 4.20 4.75 -5.52
C VAL A 48 3.85 4.57 -4.04
N LEU A 49 3.51 3.33 -3.65
CA LEU A 49 3.16 2.98 -2.28
C LEU A 49 4.36 3.08 -1.35
N ALA A 50 5.54 2.63 -1.79
CA ALA A 50 6.76 2.66 -1.00
C ALA A 50 7.22 4.08 -0.68
N VAL A 51 7.16 4.99 -1.66
CA VAL A 51 7.48 6.41 -1.44
C VAL A 51 6.54 7.01 -0.40
N ALA A 52 5.23 6.82 -0.55
CA ALA A 52 4.27 7.39 0.38
C ALA A 52 4.32 6.75 1.78
N ILE A 53 4.60 5.45 1.90
CA ILE A 53 4.87 4.79 3.19
C ILE A 53 6.16 5.33 3.83
N SER A 54 7.23 5.51 3.05
CA SER A 54 8.50 6.06 3.53
C SER A 54 8.35 7.51 4.01
N GLU A 55 7.52 8.31 3.32
CA GLU A 55 7.16 9.67 3.73
C GLU A 55 6.21 9.71 4.93
N GLY A 56 5.66 8.56 5.37
CA GLY A 56 4.65 8.51 6.43
C GLY A 56 3.28 9.05 6.00
N ARG A 57 3.03 9.17 4.69
CA ARG A 57 1.73 9.59 4.15
C ARG A 57 0.73 8.45 4.23
N THR A 58 -0.49 8.78 4.62
CA THR A 58 -1.61 7.83 4.57
C THR A 58 -2.03 7.60 3.12
N ILE A 59 -1.85 6.38 2.62
CA ILE A 59 -2.43 5.97 1.33
C ILE A 59 -3.95 5.84 1.50
N LYS A 60 -4.72 6.57 0.69
CA LYS A 60 -6.16 6.34 0.52
C LYS A 60 -6.37 5.60 -0.80
N VAL A 61 -7.00 4.44 -0.73
CA VAL A 61 -7.43 3.72 -1.93
C VAL A 61 -8.82 4.28 -2.31
N GLY A 62 -9.08 4.45 -3.62
CA GLY A 62 -10.43 4.79 -4.10
C GLY A 62 -10.83 6.27 -4.14
N GLN A 63 -9.89 7.20 -4.40
CA GLN A 63 -10.25 8.59 -4.75
C GLN A 63 -10.47 8.76 -6.26
#